data_AF-A0A6V7NH10-F1
#
_entry.id   AF-A0A6V7NH10-F1
#
_cell.length_a   1.000
_cell.length_b   1.000
_cell.length_c   1.000
_cell.angle_alpha   90.00
_cell.angle_beta   90.00
_cell.angle_gamma   90.00
#
_symmetry.space_group_name_H-M   'P 1'
#
loop_
_entity.id
_entity.type
_entity.pdbx_description
1 polymer ?
#
loop_
_entity_poly.entity_id
_entity_poly.type
_entity_poly.pdbx_seq_one_letter_code
_entity_poly.pdbx_strand_id
1 'polypeptide(L)'
;MFLFKNPTHPTKIGPADFAALWNCLGQWRAIFDRFDRDRSGKIDSEELREALRSLGYAVPPSVIEVLISNYTDGRSGRGALNFDNFVECGMIVKGLTEKFKEKDARYSGSATFTYDAFMSMVIPFIVP
;
A
#
# COMPACT_ATOMS: atom_id res chain seq x y z
N MET A 1 5.77 -5.67 3.97
CA MET A 1 6.86 -6.54 4.50
C MET A 1 6.57 -8.05 4.34
N PHE A 2 5.32 -8.47 4.11
CA PHE A 2 4.92 -9.88 3.97
C PHE A 2 5.45 -10.64 2.74
N LEU A 3 5.90 -9.95 1.69
CA LEU A 3 6.33 -10.59 0.44
C LEU A 3 7.71 -11.26 0.50
N PHE A 4 8.51 -11.00 1.55
CA PHE A 4 9.90 -11.46 1.64
C PHE A 4 10.18 -12.27 2.92
N LYS A 5 9.13 -12.72 3.60
CA LYS A 5 9.26 -13.53 4.81
C LYS A 5 9.68 -14.94 4.38
N ASN A 6 10.96 -15.25 4.54
CA ASN A 6 11.48 -16.59 4.26
C ASN A 6 10.85 -17.59 5.27
N PRO A 7 10.17 -18.65 4.80
CA PRO A 7 9.43 -19.56 5.67
C PRO A 7 10.33 -20.40 6.59
N THR A 8 11.62 -20.55 6.27
CA THR A 8 12.57 -21.33 7.10
C THR A 8 13.40 -20.44 8.04
N HIS A 9 13.60 -19.16 7.70
CA HIS A 9 14.30 -18.19 8.55
C HIS A 9 13.62 -16.81 8.50
N PRO A 10 12.59 -16.57 9.33
CA PRO A 10 11.78 -15.35 9.25
C PRO A 10 12.53 -14.05 9.57
N THR A 11 13.75 -14.15 10.13
CA THR A 11 14.61 -13.01 10.50
C THR A 11 15.84 -12.84 9.59
N LYS A 12 16.04 -13.73 8.60
CA LYS A 12 17.20 -13.67 7.69
C LYS A 12 16.73 -13.63 6.25
N ILE A 13 17.27 -12.68 5.52
CA ILE A 13 16.99 -12.47 4.10
C ILE A 13 18.26 -12.87 3.34
N GLY A 14 18.14 -13.79 2.39
CA GLY A 14 19.27 -14.19 1.56
C GLY A 14 19.69 -13.06 0.60
N PRO A 15 20.89 -13.12 0.00
CA PRO A 15 21.36 -12.07 -0.92
C PRO A 15 20.40 -11.77 -2.08
N ALA A 16 19.76 -12.81 -2.64
CA ALA A 16 18.78 -12.66 -3.72
C ALA A 16 17.49 -11.95 -3.24
N ASP A 17 16.96 -12.37 -2.09
CA ASP A 17 15.78 -11.74 -1.47
C ASP A 17 16.07 -10.29 -1.08
N PHE A 18 17.29 -10.01 -0.60
CA PHE A 18 17.73 -8.66 -0.27
C PHE A 18 17.83 -7.78 -1.52
N ALA A 19 18.40 -8.29 -2.61
CA ALA A 19 18.46 -7.56 -3.87
C ALA A 19 17.05 -7.24 -4.39
N ALA A 20 16.11 -8.19 -4.31
CA ALA A 20 14.73 -7.98 -4.71
C ALA A 20 14.02 -6.93 -3.82
N LEU A 21 14.23 -6.99 -2.50
CA LEU A 21 13.76 -5.98 -1.54
C LEU A 21 14.31 -4.59 -1.83
N TRP A 22 15.62 -4.50 -2.03
CA TRP A 22 16.31 -3.25 -2.31
C TRP A 22 15.79 -2.61 -3.60
N ASN A 23 15.61 -3.40 -4.65
CA ASN A 23 15.03 -2.93 -5.90
C ASN A 23 13.57 -2.47 -5.71
N CYS A 24 12.78 -3.22 -4.93
CA CYS A 24 11.41 -2.82 -4.61
C CYS A 24 11.37 -1.48 -3.85
N LEU A 25 12.20 -1.32 -2.81
CA LEU A 25 12.32 -0.06 -2.08
C LEU A 25 12.78 1.09 -2.97
N GLY A 26 13.73 0.83 -3.88
CA GLY A 26 14.18 1.81 -4.87
C GLY A 26 13.05 2.28 -5.80
N GLN A 27 12.16 1.37 -6.22
CA GLN A 27 10.98 1.72 -7.01
C GLN A 27 10.02 2.61 -6.21
N TRP A 28 9.71 2.22 -4.97
CA TRP A 28 8.88 3.03 -4.07
C TRP A 28 9.48 4.43 -3.83
N ARG A 29 10.80 4.50 -3.66
CA ARG A 29 11.50 5.78 -3.49
C ARG A 29 11.39 6.66 -4.73
N ALA A 30 11.61 6.10 -5.91
CA ALA A 30 11.47 6.84 -7.17
C ALA A 30 10.04 7.35 -7.39
N ILE A 31 9.02 6.59 -6.98
CA ILE A 31 7.62 7.03 -7.02
C ILE A 31 7.41 8.17 -6.02
N PHE A 32 7.84 8.00 -4.77
CA PHE A 32 7.72 9.03 -3.74
C PHE A 32 8.34 10.36 -4.19
N ASP A 33 9.60 10.33 -4.64
CA ASP A 33 10.32 11.54 -5.07
C ASP A 33 9.70 12.18 -6.33
N ARG A 34 8.97 11.40 -7.15
CA ARG A 34 8.25 11.91 -8.32
C ARG A 34 6.95 12.62 -7.95
N PHE A 35 6.26 12.14 -6.90
CA PHE A 35 4.93 12.65 -6.52
C PHE A 35 4.97 13.65 -5.39
N ASP A 36 6.03 13.72 -4.59
CA ASP A 36 6.34 14.83 -3.67
C ASP A 36 6.74 16.08 -4.49
N ARG A 37 5.74 16.75 -5.06
CA ARG A 37 5.95 17.81 -6.06
C ARG A 37 6.46 19.08 -5.43
N ASP A 38 5.99 19.35 -4.22
CA ASP A 38 6.41 20.51 -3.44
C ASP A 38 7.74 20.27 -2.69
N ARG A 39 8.27 19.04 -2.74
CA ARG A 39 9.50 18.62 -2.04
C ARG A 39 9.38 18.84 -0.53
N SER A 40 8.19 18.68 0.02
CA SER A 40 7.92 18.76 1.45
C SER A 40 8.53 17.58 2.22
N GLY A 41 8.95 16.52 1.52
CA GLY A 41 9.36 15.25 2.13
C GLY A 41 8.16 14.44 2.62
N LYS A 42 6.95 14.79 2.16
CA LYS A 42 5.67 14.13 2.49
C LYS A 42 4.79 14.06 1.24
N ILE A 43 3.81 13.17 1.29
CA ILE A 43 2.81 12.98 0.23
C ILE A 43 1.44 13.34 0.78
N ASP A 44 0.81 14.36 0.21
CA ASP A 44 -0.56 14.74 0.57
C ASP A 44 -1.63 13.86 -0.10
N SER A 45 -2.90 14.16 0.14
CA SER A 45 -4.03 13.40 -0.43
C SER A 45 -4.09 13.39 -1.95
N GLU A 46 -3.77 14.50 -2.58
CA GLU A 46 -3.85 14.62 -4.03
C GLU A 46 -2.65 13.93 -4.68
N GLU A 47 -1.47 14.10 -4.10
CA GLU A 47 -0.25 13.40 -4.53
C GLU A 47 -0.38 11.89 -4.34
N LEU A 48 -0.97 11.41 -3.23
CA LEU A 48 -1.22 9.99 -2.99
C LEU A 48 -2.17 9.41 -4.04
N ARG A 49 -3.26 10.14 -4.35
CA ARG A 49 -4.24 9.73 -5.35
C ARG A 49 -3.59 9.56 -6.72
N GLU A 50 -2.75 10.50 -7.13
CA GLU A 50 -2.05 10.43 -8.40
C GLU A 50 -0.95 9.36 -8.42
N ALA A 51 -0.23 9.18 -7.32
CA ALA A 51 0.76 8.13 -7.17
C ALA A 51 0.11 6.74 -7.34
N LEU A 52 -0.96 6.44 -6.61
CA LEU A 52 -1.67 5.17 -6.70
C LEU A 52 -2.28 4.96 -8.09
N ARG A 53 -2.82 6.01 -8.72
CA ARG A 53 -3.31 5.94 -10.10
C ARG A 53 -2.19 5.60 -11.08
N SER A 54 -0.99 6.17 -10.90
CA SER A 54 0.17 5.87 -11.76
C SER A 54 0.67 4.43 -11.62
N LEU A 55 0.39 3.80 -10.48
CA LEU A 55 0.67 2.39 -10.22
C LEU A 55 -0.44 1.45 -10.74
N GLY A 56 -1.48 2.01 -11.37
CA GLY A 56 -2.61 1.24 -11.92
C GLY A 56 -3.70 0.92 -10.90
N TYR A 57 -3.71 1.60 -9.75
CA TYR A 57 -4.73 1.45 -8.72
C TYR A 57 -5.70 2.63 -8.74
N ALA A 58 -6.94 2.37 -9.18
CA ALA A 58 -8.02 3.36 -9.17
C ALA A 58 -8.73 3.35 -7.81
N VAL A 59 -8.07 3.92 -6.80
CA VAL A 59 -8.60 3.98 -5.44
C VAL A 59 -9.60 5.16 -5.32
N PRO A 60 -10.82 4.94 -4.79
CA PRO A 60 -11.79 6.02 -4.59
C PRO A 60 -11.29 7.11 -3.63
N PRO A 61 -11.65 8.39 -3.84
CA PRO A 61 -11.24 9.49 -2.94
C PRO A 61 -11.57 9.25 -1.47
N SER A 62 -12.74 8.67 -1.17
CA SER A 62 -13.14 8.33 0.21
C SER A 62 -12.17 7.35 0.89
N VAL A 63 -11.59 6.42 0.13
CA VAL A 63 -10.60 5.47 0.65
C VAL A 63 -9.24 6.16 0.86
N ILE A 64 -8.87 7.10 -0.01
CA ILE A 64 -7.65 7.92 0.16
C ILE A 64 -7.70 8.73 1.46
N GLU A 65 -8.83 9.36 1.75
CA GLU A 65 -9.03 10.11 2.99
C GLU A 65 -8.89 9.20 4.22
N VAL A 66 -9.50 8.01 4.18
CA VAL A 66 -9.36 7.01 5.24
C VAL A 66 -7.90 6.60 5.42
N LEU A 67 -7.17 6.32 4.34
CA LEU A 67 -5.75 5.98 4.41
C LEU A 67 -4.95 7.08 5.12
N ILE A 68 -5.09 8.33 4.70
CA ILE A 68 -4.35 9.44 5.32
C ILE A 68 -4.74 9.65 6.78
N SER A 69 -6.02 9.52 7.11
CA SER A 69 -6.49 9.66 8.49
C SER A 69 -5.90 8.59 9.43
N ASN A 70 -5.60 7.38 8.94
CA ASN A 70 -4.98 6.32 9.75
C ASN A 70 -3.51 6.61 10.12
N TYR A 71 -2.82 7.47 9.37
CA TYR A 71 -1.40 7.78 9.57
C TYR A 71 -1.17 9.21 10.09
N THR A 72 -2.24 9.94 10.41
CA THR A 72 -2.16 11.31 10.93
C THR A 72 -2.96 11.40 12.23
N ASP A 73 -2.37 11.96 13.29
CA ASP A 73 -2.94 11.97 14.65
C ASP A 73 -4.20 12.86 14.82
N GLY A 74 -4.95 13.15 13.76
CA GLY A 74 -6.12 14.05 13.79
C GLY A 74 -5.80 15.49 14.20
N ARG A 75 -4.51 15.83 14.41
CA ARG A 75 -4.06 17.16 14.81
C ARG A 75 -3.80 18.02 13.58
N SER A 76 -4.85 18.73 13.17
CA SER A 76 -4.84 20.01 12.46
C SER A 76 -3.79 20.19 11.36
N GLY A 77 -4.09 19.66 10.17
CA GLY A 77 -3.40 19.97 8.93
C GLY A 77 -3.97 19.14 7.77
N ARG A 78 -3.71 19.54 6.51
CA ARG A 78 -3.85 18.61 5.37
C ARG A 78 -2.94 17.43 5.68
N GLY A 79 -3.52 16.28 5.99
CA GLY A 79 -2.76 15.09 6.37
C GLY A 79 -1.80 14.68 5.24
N ALA A 80 -0.57 14.32 5.59
CA ALA A 80 0.44 13.93 4.63
C ALA A 80 1.30 12.79 5.17
N LEU A 81 1.69 11.86 4.29
CA LEU A 81 2.43 10.66 4.61
C LEU A 81 3.93 10.90 4.45
N ASN A 82 4.73 10.52 5.45
CA ASN A 82 6.17 10.36 5.23
C ASN A 82 6.45 9.14 4.34
N PHE A 83 7.71 8.92 3.98
CA PHE A 83 8.09 7.82 3.11
C PHE A 83 7.67 6.44 3.65
N ASP A 84 7.89 6.18 4.94
CA ASP A 84 7.57 4.89 5.54
C ASP A 84 6.06 4.60 5.50
N ASN A 85 5.25 5.58 5.89
CA ASN A 85 3.79 5.49 5.86
C ASN A 85 3.26 5.37 4.42
N PHE A 86 3.91 6.03 3.45
CA PHE A 86 3.59 5.90 2.03
C PHE A 86 3.84 4.48 1.50
N VAL A 87 4.99 3.90 1.83
CA VAL A 87 5.32 2.51 1.45
C VAL A 87 4.33 1.54 2.08
N GLU A 88 4.01 1.73 3.36
CA GLU A 88 3.05 0.89 4.07
C GLU A 88 1.65 0.96 3.43
N CYS A 89 1.12 2.17 3.25
CA CYS A 89 -0.13 2.43 2.54
C CYS A 89 -0.16 1.73 1.17
N GLY A 90 0.88 1.96 0.37
CA GLY A 90 0.97 1.43 -0.99
C GLY A 90 0.99 -0.10 -1.01
N MET A 91 1.67 -0.74 -0.06
CA MET A 91 1.72 -2.20 0.05
C MET A 91 0.37 -2.79 0.48
N ILE A 92 -0.36 -2.14 1.39
CA ILE A 92 -1.70 -2.54 1.80
C ILE A 92 -2.67 -2.44 0.62
N VAL A 93 -2.71 -1.28 -0.05
CA VAL A 93 -3.57 -1.04 -1.21
C VAL A 93 -3.28 -2.05 -2.31
N LYS A 94 -2.01 -2.28 -2.63
CA LYS A 94 -1.60 -3.28 -3.62
C LYS A 94 -2.12 -4.67 -3.27
N GLY A 95 -1.83 -5.15 -2.06
CA GLY A 95 -2.19 -6.51 -1.65
C GLY A 95 -3.70 -6.73 -1.56
N LEU A 96 -4.45 -5.78 -1.00
CA LEU A 96 -5.91 -5.85 -0.96
C LEU A 96 -6.52 -5.79 -2.36
N THR A 97 -5.99 -4.95 -3.25
CA THR A 97 -6.46 -4.86 -4.64
C THR A 97 -6.20 -6.16 -5.40
N GLU A 98 -5.03 -6.77 -5.24
CA GLU A 98 -4.70 -8.06 -5.86
C GLU A 98 -5.66 -9.16 -5.36
N LYS A 99 -5.87 -9.24 -4.06
CA LYS A 99 -6.80 -10.21 -3.46
C LYS A 99 -8.26 -9.98 -3.87
N PHE A 100 -8.67 -8.73 -4.05
CA PHE A 100 -10.00 -8.41 -4.58
C PHE A 100 -10.14 -8.86 -6.05
N LYS A 101 -9.12 -8.60 -6.88
CA LYS A 101 -9.09 -9.01 -8.30
C LYS A 101 -9.17 -10.52 -8.49
N GLU A 102 -8.61 -11.32 -7.55
CA GLU A 102 -8.78 -12.78 -7.56
C GLU A 102 -10.25 -13.22 -7.49
N LYS A 103 -11.13 -12.39 -6.88
CA LYS A 103 -12.57 -12.66 -6.78
C LYS A 103 -13.42 -11.91 -7.80
N ASP A 104 -12.99 -10.74 -8.26
CA ASP A 104 -13.64 -9.98 -9.34
C ASP A 104 -13.07 -10.35 -10.73
N ALA A 105 -13.18 -11.62 -11.10
CA ALA A 105 -12.65 -12.13 -12.38
C ALA A 105 -13.28 -11.48 -13.63
N ARG A 106 -14.42 -10.79 -13.46
CA ARG A 106 -15.14 -10.10 -14.53
C ARG A 106 -14.84 -8.60 -14.59
N TYR A 107 -13.99 -8.08 -13.70
CA TYR A 107 -13.70 -6.64 -13.58
C TYR A 107 -14.98 -5.80 -13.46
N SER A 108 -15.95 -6.30 -12.70
CA SER A 108 -17.25 -5.65 -12.47
C SER A 108 -17.18 -4.55 -11.42
N GLY A 109 -16.08 -4.48 -10.65
CA GLY A 109 -15.93 -3.60 -9.49
C GLY A 109 -16.66 -4.12 -8.25
N SER A 110 -17.20 -5.35 -8.28
CA SER A 110 -17.90 -5.98 -7.18
C SER A 110 -17.47 -7.44 -7.04
N ALA A 111 -17.33 -7.90 -5.80
CA ALA A 111 -16.99 -9.30 -5.51
C ALA A 111 -17.79 -9.78 -4.29
N THR A 112 -18.21 -11.04 -4.33
CA THR A 112 -18.93 -11.69 -3.22
C THR A 112 -17.96 -12.54 -2.42
N PHE A 113 -17.99 -12.36 -1.10
CA PHE A 113 -17.17 -13.11 -0.16
C PHE A 113 -18.07 -13.78 0.88
N THR A 114 -17.73 -15.00 1.28
CA THR A 114 -18.20 -15.51 2.58
C THR A 114 -17.50 -14.74 3.69
N TYR A 115 -18.10 -14.70 4.89
CA TYR A 115 -17.49 -14.02 6.03
C TYR A 115 -16.09 -14.57 6.34
N ASP A 116 -15.92 -15.89 6.35
CA ASP A 116 -14.64 -16.56 6.57
C ASP A 116 -13.57 -16.16 5.53
N ALA A 117 -13.93 -16.14 4.25
CA ALA A 117 -13.03 -15.75 3.18
C ALA A 117 -12.65 -14.26 3.26
N PHE A 118 -13.59 -13.40 3.63
CA PHE A 118 -13.34 -11.97 3.84
C PHE A 118 -12.36 -11.76 5.00
N MET A 119 -12.61 -12.38 6.16
CA MET A 119 -11.74 -12.25 7.34
C MET A 119 -10.33 -12.75 7.05
N SER A 120 -10.21 -13.93 6.43
CA SER A 120 -8.91 -14.50 6.03
C SER A 120 -8.15 -13.64 5.01
N MET A 121 -8.87 -12.90 4.16
CA MET A 121 -8.27 -11.96 3.21
C MET A 121 -7.75 -10.70 3.90
N VAL A 122 -8.49 -10.13 4.87
CA VAL A 122 -8.20 -8.81 5.43
C VAL A 122 -7.27 -8.85 6.64
N ILE A 123 -7.37 -9.86 7.51
CA ILE A 123 -6.57 -9.96 8.76
C ILE A 123 -5.05 -9.81 8.53
N PRO A 124 -4.43 -10.44 7.50
CA PRO A 124 -2.99 -10.31 7.27
C PRO A 124 -2.51 -8.88 6.98
N PHE A 125 -3.41 -7.96 6.65
CA PHE A 125 -3.09 -6.56 6.40
C PHE A 125 -3.31 -5.66 7.61
N ILE A 126 -4.10 -6.12 8.59
CA ILE A 126 -4.38 -5.37 9.83
C ILE A 126 -3.38 -5.74 10.93
N VAL A 127 -2.98 -7.02 10.98
CA VAL A 127 -2.11 -7.55 12.04
C VAL A 127 -0.72 -7.85 11.45
N PRO A 128 0.34 -7.11 11.83
CA PRO A 128 1.72 -7.33 11.40
C PRO A 128 2.28 -8.72 11.75
#